data_AF-A0A2G4GV20-F1
#
_entry.id   AF-A0A2G4GV20-F1
#
_cell.length_a   1.000
_cell.length_b   1.000
_cell.length_c   1.000
_cell.angle_alpha   90.00
_cell.angle_beta   90.00
_cell.angle_gamma   90.00
#
_symmetry.space_group_name_H-M   'P 1'
#
loop_
_entity.id
_entity.type
_entity.pdbx_description
1 polymer ?
#
loop_
_entity_poly.entity_id
_entity_poly.type
_entity_poly.pdbx_seq_one_letter_code
_entity_poly.pdbx_strand_id
1 'polypeptide(L)'
;MTTPLITDGVLIKRYIDGNNAAFETLLKRHRSRILSSIYLLVGDRYVAEDIFQETFIKVIHSIQKGKYNHEDKFLPWVLRIARNMSIDTIRARKRMPVVVDTEGRDVFDSLGITVESQEEYRVAKDDIDILRQWIWELPEDQREVLILRQYADLSFKEIAALTETNINTCIGRMHYAILNLRKKMQKSVAKVK
;
A
#
# COMPACT_ATOMS: atom_id res chain seq x y z
N MET A 1 33.14 4.42 11.89
CA MET A 1 33.18 3.20 11.06
C MET A 1 31.75 2.80 10.76
N THR A 2 31.28 3.01 9.53
CA THR A 2 29.91 2.67 9.14
C THR A 2 29.84 1.16 8.92
N THR A 3 29.23 0.42 9.83
CA THR A 3 29.02 -1.02 9.70
C THR A 3 28.36 -1.30 8.34
N PRO A 4 28.90 -2.21 7.50
CA PRO A 4 28.29 -2.49 6.21
C PRO A 4 26.86 -2.99 6.43
N LEU A 5 25.90 -2.37 5.75
CA LEU A 5 24.49 -2.77 5.78
C LEU A 5 24.37 -4.20 5.28
N ILE A 6 24.08 -5.12 6.20
CA ILE A 6 23.83 -6.53 5.89
C ILE A 6 22.66 -6.62 4.92
N THR A 7 22.81 -7.35 3.81
CA THR A 7 21.77 -7.49 2.78
C THR A 7 20.55 -8.27 3.30
N ASP A 8 19.42 -8.11 2.64
CA ASP A 8 18.19 -8.83 3.02
C ASP A 8 18.39 -10.35 2.89
N GLY A 9 19.04 -10.83 1.84
CA GLY A 9 19.34 -12.26 1.67
C GLY A 9 20.14 -12.85 2.82
N VAL A 10 21.13 -12.12 3.35
CA VAL A 10 21.92 -12.58 4.51
C VAL A 10 21.08 -12.59 5.79
N LEU A 11 20.22 -11.60 6.01
CA LEU A 11 19.32 -11.60 7.17
C LEU A 11 18.32 -12.75 7.11
N ILE A 12 17.80 -13.08 5.93
CA ILE A 12 16.87 -14.20 5.75
C ILE A 12 17.58 -15.53 6.02
N LYS A 13 18.80 -15.71 5.50
CA LYS A 13 19.59 -16.91 5.77
C LYS A 13 19.82 -17.10 7.26
N ARG A 14 20.27 -16.04 7.96
CA ARG A 14 20.44 -16.07 9.42
C ARG A 14 19.16 -16.41 10.16
N TYR A 15 18.02 -15.89 9.69
CA TYR A 15 16.72 -16.21 10.27
C TYR A 15 16.34 -17.69 10.08
N ILE A 16 16.57 -18.25 8.88
CA ILE A 16 16.39 -19.68 8.60
C ILE A 16 17.28 -20.54 9.50
N ASP A 17 18.50 -20.07 9.77
CA ASP A 17 19.47 -20.72 10.68
C ASP A 17 19.11 -20.55 12.19
N GLY A 18 17.96 -19.94 12.52
CA GLY A 18 17.44 -19.82 13.88
C GLY A 18 17.66 -18.46 14.55
N ASN A 19 18.25 -17.48 13.86
CA ASN A 19 18.44 -16.14 14.42
C ASN A 19 17.19 -15.25 14.24
N ASN A 20 16.29 -15.27 15.22
CA ASN A 20 15.07 -14.45 15.21
C ASN A 20 15.32 -12.94 15.11
N ALA A 21 16.43 -12.43 15.68
CA ALA A 21 16.77 -11.01 15.60
C ALA A 21 17.09 -10.55 14.16
N ALA A 22 17.49 -11.47 13.28
CA ALA A 22 17.70 -11.17 11.87
C ALA A 22 16.38 -10.81 11.17
N PHE A 23 15.28 -11.50 11.53
CA PHE A 23 13.95 -11.16 11.02
C PHE A 23 13.44 -9.82 11.56
N GLU A 24 13.68 -9.52 12.84
CA GLU A 24 13.33 -8.22 13.43
C GLU A 24 14.02 -7.07 12.68
N THR A 25 15.28 -7.28 12.27
CA THR A 25 16.02 -6.31 11.45
C THR A 25 15.39 -6.10 10.07
N LEU A 26 14.98 -7.19 9.40
CA LEU A 26 14.24 -7.12 8.12
C LEU A 26 12.92 -6.38 8.27
N LEU A 27 12.13 -6.73 9.30
CA LEU A 27 10.86 -6.11 9.60
C LEU A 27 11.02 -4.61 9.83
N LYS A 28 11.93 -4.19 10.72
CA LYS A 28 12.20 -2.77 11.01
C LYS A 28 12.61 -2.01 9.75
N ARG A 29 13.45 -2.60 8.89
CA ARG A 29 13.93 -2.00 7.63
C ARG A 29 12.81 -1.74 6.61
N HIS A 30 11.80 -2.60 6.56
CA HIS A 30 10.78 -2.57 5.51
C HIS A 30 9.40 -2.13 5.99
N ARG A 31 9.18 -2.06 7.31
CA ARG A 31 7.90 -1.72 7.95
C ARG A 31 7.25 -0.49 7.34
N SER A 32 7.98 0.63 7.30
CA SER A 32 7.40 1.90 6.84
C SER A 32 6.94 1.82 5.38
N ARG A 33 7.70 1.19 4.49
CA ARG A 33 7.34 1.08 3.07
C ARG A 33 6.11 0.19 2.90
N ILE A 34 6.11 -0.99 3.52
CA ILE A 34 5.01 -1.95 3.41
C ILE A 34 3.72 -1.38 4.01
N LEU A 35 3.77 -0.86 5.25
CA LEU A 35 2.59 -0.33 5.92
C LEU A 35 2.03 0.90 5.19
N SER A 36 2.89 1.82 4.73
CA SER A 36 2.44 2.98 3.95
C SER A 36 1.81 2.55 2.62
N SER A 37 2.38 1.56 1.93
CA SER A 37 1.79 1.03 0.70
C SER A 37 0.42 0.41 0.95
N ILE A 38 0.27 -0.43 1.98
CA ILE A 38 -1.02 -1.02 2.34
C ILE A 38 -2.04 0.08 2.67
N TYR A 39 -1.65 1.04 3.53
CA TYR A 39 -2.52 2.14 3.92
C TYR A 39 -2.99 2.97 2.72
N LEU A 40 -2.09 3.29 1.79
CA LEU A 40 -2.46 4.03 0.58
C LEU A 40 -3.34 3.20 -0.38
N LEU A 41 -3.28 1.87 -0.32
CA LEU A 41 -4.15 0.99 -1.10
C LEU A 41 -5.55 0.86 -0.48
N VAL A 42 -5.66 0.72 0.85
CA VAL A 42 -6.94 0.41 1.54
C VAL A 42 -7.64 1.62 2.17
N GLY A 43 -6.90 2.69 2.47
CA GLY A 43 -7.45 3.99 2.88
C GLY A 43 -7.85 4.06 4.35
N ASP A 44 -7.60 2.99 5.10
CA ASP A 44 -8.04 2.78 6.47
C ASP A 44 -6.84 2.30 7.28
N ARG A 45 -6.55 3.01 8.37
CA ARG A 45 -5.37 2.75 9.19
C ARG A 45 -5.47 1.42 9.95
N TYR A 46 -6.62 1.14 10.55
CA TYR A 46 -6.82 -0.08 11.33
C TYR A 46 -6.71 -1.30 10.43
N VAL A 47 -7.38 -1.26 9.27
CA VAL A 47 -7.28 -2.34 8.29
C VAL A 47 -5.90 -2.47 7.68
N ALA A 48 -5.18 -1.36 7.49
CA ALA A 48 -3.80 -1.44 7.05
C ALA A 48 -2.88 -2.12 8.08
N GLU A 49 -3.07 -1.82 9.37
CA GLU A 49 -2.33 -2.46 10.46
C GLU A 49 -2.66 -3.96 10.56
N ASP A 50 -3.93 -4.36 10.40
CA ASP A 50 -4.34 -5.77 10.38
C ASP A 50 -3.73 -6.53 9.19
N ILE A 51 -3.87 -5.99 7.97
CA ILE A 51 -3.27 -6.59 6.77
C ILE A 51 -1.75 -6.68 6.91
N PHE A 52 -1.11 -5.67 7.50
CA PHE A 52 0.32 -5.68 7.74
C PHE A 52 0.71 -6.85 8.66
N GLN A 53 0.01 -7.02 9.79
CA GLN A 53 0.28 -8.12 10.72
C GLN A 53 0.10 -9.48 10.04
N GLU A 54 -1.04 -9.70 9.38
CA GLU A 54 -1.30 -10.96 8.68
C GLU A 54 -0.30 -11.23 7.54
N THR A 55 0.13 -10.18 6.84
CA THR A 55 1.18 -10.28 5.81
C THR A 55 2.46 -10.85 6.42
N PHE A 56 2.90 -10.31 7.55
CA PHE A 56 4.14 -10.76 8.20
C PHE A 56 4.02 -12.16 8.78
N ILE A 57 2.84 -12.55 9.29
CA ILE A 57 2.55 -13.93 9.67
C ILE A 57 2.72 -14.85 8.45
N LYS A 58 2.15 -14.52 7.29
CA LYS A 58 2.31 -15.33 6.06
C LYS A 58 3.75 -15.39 5.57
N VAL A 59 4.47 -14.28 5.66
CA VAL A 59 5.90 -14.20 5.31
C VAL A 59 6.73 -15.15 6.17
N ILE A 60 6.58 -15.09 7.49
CA ILE A 60 7.26 -15.97 8.46
C ILE A 60 7.00 -17.43 8.11
N HIS A 61 5.73 -17.81 7.98
CA HIS A 61 5.35 -19.19 7.65
C HIS A 61 5.90 -19.64 6.30
N SER A 62 5.96 -18.76 5.31
CA SER A 62 6.48 -19.09 3.99
C SER A 62 7.99 -19.33 4.00
N ILE A 63 8.74 -18.50 4.73
CA ILE A 63 10.19 -18.68 4.92
C ILE A 63 10.47 -19.99 5.68
N GLN A 64 9.77 -20.23 6.80
CA GLN A 64 9.94 -21.45 7.60
C GLN A 64 9.62 -22.73 6.82
N LYS A 65 8.68 -22.66 5.88
CA LYS A 65 8.33 -23.78 4.99
C LYS A 65 9.29 -23.94 3.80
N GLY A 66 10.36 -23.16 3.71
CA GLY A 66 11.32 -23.20 2.60
C GLY A 66 10.73 -22.73 1.26
N LYS A 67 9.62 -22.00 1.28
CA LYS A 67 8.95 -21.51 0.04
C LYS A 67 9.54 -20.20 -0.47
N TYR A 68 10.42 -19.56 0.29
CA TYR A 68 11.12 -18.36 -0.13
C TYR A 68 12.35 -18.71 -0.98
N ASN A 69 12.31 -18.38 -2.27
CA ASN A 69 13.43 -18.59 -3.21
C ASN A 69 13.84 -17.29 -3.93
N HIS A 70 13.46 -16.13 -3.37
CA HIS A 70 13.66 -14.84 -4.01
C HIS A 70 14.98 -14.22 -3.56
N GLU A 71 16.09 -14.55 -4.24
CA GLU A 71 17.38 -13.90 -3.97
C GLU A 71 17.26 -12.37 -4.09
N ASP A 72 17.57 -11.67 -3.00
CA ASP A 72 17.58 -10.20 -2.85
C ASP A 72 16.30 -9.44 -3.28
N LYS A 73 15.15 -10.13 -3.36
CA LYS A 73 13.84 -9.53 -3.70
C LYS A 73 12.83 -9.67 -2.57
N PHE A 74 13.29 -9.53 -1.34
CA PHE A 74 12.45 -9.64 -0.15
C PHE A 74 11.29 -8.64 -0.19
N LEU A 75 11.58 -7.34 -0.33
CA LEU A 75 10.55 -6.30 -0.33
C LEU A 75 9.50 -6.50 -1.44
N PRO A 76 9.87 -6.69 -2.73
CA PRO A 76 8.89 -6.99 -3.78
C PRO A 76 8.03 -8.21 -3.49
N TRP A 77 8.61 -9.26 -2.91
CA TRP A 77 7.87 -10.47 -2.56
C TRP A 77 6.88 -10.23 -1.42
N VAL A 78 7.27 -9.53 -0.36
CA VAL A 78 6.36 -9.17 0.75
C VAL A 78 5.23 -8.26 0.25
N LEU A 79 5.55 -7.27 -0.60
CA LEU A 79 4.56 -6.37 -1.19
C LEU A 79 3.54 -7.10 -2.06
N ARG A 80 3.93 -8.19 -2.74
CA ARG A 80 2.97 -9.03 -3.47
C ARG A 80 1.95 -9.67 -2.53
N ILE A 81 2.41 -10.21 -1.39
CA ILE A 81 1.52 -10.80 -0.39
C ILE A 81 0.58 -9.73 0.18
N ALA A 82 1.14 -8.61 0.64
CA ALA A 82 0.39 -7.48 1.19
C ALA A 82 -0.64 -6.91 0.20
N ARG A 83 -0.27 -6.75 -1.08
CA ARG A 83 -1.18 -6.29 -2.12
C ARG A 83 -2.33 -7.25 -2.29
N ASN A 84 -2.08 -8.55 -2.47
CA ASN A 84 -3.16 -9.52 -2.69
C ASN A 84 -4.19 -9.45 -1.56
N MET A 85 -3.71 -9.36 -0.32
CA MET A 85 -4.57 -9.18 0.85
C MET A 85 -5.33 -7.85 0.86
N SER A 86 -4.68 -6.76 0.44
CA SER A 86 -5.33 -5.45 0.29
C SER A 86 -6.46 -5.51 -0.75
N ILE A 87 -6.20 -6.10 -1.91
CA ILE A 87 -7.19 -6.24 -2.99
C ILE A 87 -8.35 -7.15 -2.57
N ASP A 88 -8.06 -8.26 -1.90
CA ASP A 88 -9.09 -9.16 -1.37
C ASP A 88 -9.98 -8.45 -0.34
N THR A 89 -9.37 -7.66 0.55
CA THR A 89 -10.10 -6.85 1.55
C THR A 89 -11.00 -5.81 0.90
N ILE A 90 -10.48 -5.08 -0.10
CA ILE A 90 -11.27 -4.10 -0.86
C ILE A 90 -12.45 -4.77 -1.57
N ARG A 91 -12.21 -5.93 -2.21
CA ARG A 91 -13.26 -6.70 -2.90
C ARG A 91 -14.32 -7.22 -1.94
N ALA A 92 -13.92 -7.67 -0.75
CA ALA A 92 -14.84 -8.13 0.29
C ALA A 92 -15.74 -6.99 0.79
N ARG A 93 -15.17 -5.81 1.07
CA ARG A 93 -15.92 -4.61 1.46
C ARG A 93 -16.97 -4.21 0.41
N LYS A 94 -16.61 -4.22 -0.88
CA LYS A 94 -17.54 -3.91 -1.98
C LYS A 94 -18.69 -4.92 -2.17
N ARG A 95 -18.54 -6.14 -1.66
CA ARG A 95 -19.53 -7.22 -1.76
C ARG A 95 -20.46 -7.31 -0.56
N MET A 96 -20.20 -6.54 0.51
CA MET A 96 -21.12 -6.49 1.65
C MET A 96 -22.44 -5.89 1.16
N PRO A 97 -23.58 -6.58 1.33
CA PRO A 97 -24.86 -6.05 0.94
C PRO A 97 -25.11 -4.75 1.71
N VAL A 98 -25.46 -3.70 0.97
CA VAL A 98 -25.95 -2.45 1.51
C VAL A 98 -27.22 -2.78 2.30
N VAL A 99 -27.15 -2.74 3.63
CA VAL A 99 -28.35 -2.82 4.45
C VAL A 99 -29.06 -1.50 4.25
N VAL A 100 -30.16 -1.49 3.50
CA VAL A 100 -30.98 -0.30 3.29
C VAL A 100 -32.10 -0.26 4.34
N ASP A 101 -32.34 0.91 4.92
CA ASP A 101 -33.50 1.19 5.76
C ASP A 101 -34.79 1.10 4.90
N THR A 102 -35.94 1.02 5.55
CA THR A 102 -37.29 1.11 4.98
C THR A 102 -37.50 2.29 4.02
N GLU A 103 -36.69 3.36 4.10
CA GLU A 103 -36.69 4.49 3.17
C GLU A 103 -35.65 4.37 2.03
N GLY A 104 -35.02 3.21 1.83
CA GLY A 104 -34.05 2.97 0.76
C GLY A 104 -32.68 3.63 0.98
N ARG A 105 -32.44 4.19 2.16
CA ARG A 105 -31.16 4.80 2.57
C ARG A 105 -30.23 3.73 3.12
N ASP A 106 -28.97 3.77 2.76
CA ASP A 106 -27.95 2.88 3.31
C ASP A 106 -27.82 3.11 4.85
N VAL A 107 -28.09 2.07 5.63
CA VAL A 107 -27.99 2.05 7.09
C VAL A 107 -26.54 2.22 7.53
N PHE A 108 -25.56 1.88 6.69
CA PHE A 108 -24.15 2.13 6.97
C PHE A 108 -23.71 3.56 6.63
N ASP A 109 -24.37 4.24 5.69
CA ASP A 109 -24.14 5.65 5.39
C ASP A 109 -24.73 6.55 6.51
N SER A 110 -25.79 6.08 7.18
CA SER A 110 -26.35 6.72 8.38
C SER A 110 -25.61 6.42 9.69
N LEU A 111 -24.75 5.40 9.71
CA LEU A 111 -23.83 5.12 10.83
C LEU A 111 -22.59 6.00 10.83
N GLY A 112 -22.43 6.88 9.83
CA GLY A 112 -21.37 7.87 9.85
C GLY A 112 -19.99 7.24 10.04
N ILE A 113 -19.66 6.16 9.30
CA ILE A 113 -18.25 5.82 9.02
C ILE A 113 -17.73 6.85 8.02
N THR A 114 -17.76 8.09 8.50
CA THR A 114 -17.01 9.20 7.98
C THR A 114 -15.56 8.85 8.20
N VAL A 115 -14.77 9.13 7.17
CA VAL A 115 -13.33 9.37 7.29
C VAL A 115 -13.14 10.17 8.58
N GLU A 116 -12.48 9.57 9.59
CA GLU A 116 -12.24 10.22 10.87
C GLU A 116 -11.70 11.63 10.60
N SER A 117 -12.55 12.64 10.81
CA SER A 117 -12.16 14.02 10.73
C SER A 117 -11.39 14.33 12.00
N GLN A 118 -10.07 14.28 11.94
CA GLN A 118 -9.26 14.98 12.94
C GLN A 118 -9.02 16.41 12.43
N GLU A 119 -9.94 17.30 12.79
CA GLU A 119 -9.60 18.68 13.06
C GLU A 119 -8.51 18.68 14.15
N GLU A 120 -7.24 18.76 13.75
CA GLU A 120 -6.12 19.34 14.51
C GLU A 120 -4.86 19.25 13.64
N TYR A 121 -4.02 20.30 13.67
CA TYR A 121 -2.82 20.55 12.82
C TYR A 121 -3.07 21.20 11.46
N ARG A 122 -3.88 22.26 11.45
CA ARG A 122 -4.15 23.15 10.31
C ARG A 122 -2.89 23.88 9.82
N VAL A 123 -2.75 23.97 8.49
CA VAL A 123 -1.88 24.84 7.67
C VAL A 123 -0.76 24.13 6.90
N ALA A 124 -0.12 23.07 7.42
CA ALA A 124 0.84 22.26 6.63
C ALA A 124 0.37 20.82 6.32
N LYS A 125 -0.66 20.31 7.02
CA LYS A 125 -1.33 19.04 6.71
C LYS A 125 -2.19 19.11 5.44
N ASP A 126 -2.74 20.28 5.14
CA ASP A 126 -3.77 20.45 4.13
C ASP A 126 -3.30 19.96 2.74
N ASP A 127 -2.09 20.31 2.31
CA ASP A 127 -1.58 19.90 1.00
C ASP A 127 -1.34 18.38 0.88
N ILE A 128 -0.87 17.74 1.96
CA ILE A 128 -0.61 16.30 1.99
C ILE A 128 -1.92 15.52 2.00
N ASP A 129 -2.90 15.96 2.78
CA ASP A 129 -4.20 15.30 2.87
C ASP A 129 -5.03 15.53 1.60
N ILE A 130 -4.94 16.72 0.99
CA ILE A 130 -5.50 16.99 -0.35
C ILE A 130 -4.83 16.10 -1.41
N LEU A 131 -3.51 15.96 -1.39
CA LEU A 131 -2.81 15.08 -2.33
C LEU A 131 -3.24 13.61 -2.15
N ARG A 132 -3.38 13.15 -0.91
CA ARG A 132 -3.91 11.81 -0.61
C ARG A 132 -5.32 11.63 -1.16
N GLN A 133 -6.20 12.59 -0.94
CA GLN A 133 -7.56 12.57 -1.51
C GLN A 133 -7.52 12.47 -3.04
N TRP A 134 -6.67 13.26 -3.70
CA TRP A 134 -6.53 13.22 -5.16
C TRP A 134 -5.98 11.89 -5.66
N ILE A 135 -5.05 11.27 -4.93
CA ILE A 135 -4.56 9.91 -5.23
C ILE A 135 -5.70 8.90 -5.12
N TRP A 136 -6.58 9.05 -4.13
CA TRP A 136 -7.75 8.18 -3.93
C TRP A 136 -8.82 8.33 -5.00
N GLU A 137 -8.92 9.50 -5.63
CA GLU A 137 -9.82 9.75 -6.76
C GLU A 137 -9.28 9.27 -8.11
N LEU A 138 -8.02 8.81 -8.18
CA LEU A 138 -7.50 8.21 -9.41
C LEU A 138 -8.19 6.86 -9.70
N PRO A 139 -8.32 6.47 -10.98
CA PRO A 139 -8.67 5.10 -11.34
C PRO A 139 -7.78 4.08 -10.61
N GLU A 140 -8.37 2.98 -10.13
CA GLU A 140 -7.69 2.03 -9.24
C GLU A 140 -6.34 1.56 -9.79
N ASP A 141 -6.30 1.22 -11.07
CA ASP A 141 -5.11 0.81 -11.81
C ASP A 141 -4.00 1.88 -11.87
N GLN A 142 -4.38 3.16 -11.95
CA GLN A 142 -3.43 4.29 -11.99
C GLN A 142 -2.87 4.56 -10.59
N ARG A 143 -3.77 4.58 -9.59
CA ARG A 143 -3.43 4.73 -8.17
C ARG A 143 -2.46 3.64 -7.72
N GLU A 144 -2.76 2.40 -8.06
CA GLU A 144 -1.95 1.25 -7.67
C GLU A 144 -0.51 1.34 -8.19
N VAL A 145 -0.34 1.61 -9.49
CA VAL A 145 1.01 1.76 -10.08
C VAL A 145 1.77 2.93 -9.46
N LEU A 146 1.10 4.05 -9.21
CA LEU A 146 1.69 5.21 -8.54
C LEU A 146 2.20 4.85 -7.13
N ILE A 147 1.38 4.16 -6.34
CA ILE A 147 1.73 3.78 -4.96
C ILE A 147 2.92 2.81 -4.96
N LEU A 148 2.85 1.75 -5.78
CA LEU A 148 3.91 0.75 -5.85
C LEU A 148 5.24 1.34 -6.35
N ARG A 149 5.19 2.32 -7.26
CA ARG A 149 6.39 2.98 -7.77
C ARG A 149 6.98 3.97 -6.76
N GLN A 150 6.16 4.83 -6.17
CA GLN A 150 6.64 5.97 -5.39
C GLN A 150 6.90 5.63 -3.92
N TYR A 151 6.08 4.75 -3.33
CA TYR A 151 6.14 4.44 -1.89
C TYR A 151 6.77 3.09 -1.62
N ALA A 152 6.57 2.15 -2.53
CA ALA A 152 7.09 0.79 -2.42
C ALA A 152 8.43 0.60 -3.15
N ASP A 153 8.90 1.62 -3.88
CA ASP A 153 10.18 1.67 -4.62
C ASP A 153 10.37 0.51 -5.62
N LEU A 154 9.27 -0.01 -6.18
CA LEU A 154 9.33 -1.08 -7.17
C LEU A 154 9.64 -0.54 -8.57
N SER A 155 10.43 -1.28 -9.33
CA SER A 155 10.63 -1.02 -10.76
C SER A 155 9.35 -1.31 -11.56
N PHE A 156 9.18 -0.69 -12.73
CA PHE A 156 8.03 -1.00 -13.60
C PHE A 156 7.96 -2.48 -14.01
N LYS A 157 9.11 -3.15 -14.09
CA LYS A 157 9.18 -4.60 -14.34
C LYS A 157 8.61 -5.41 -13.18
N GLU A 158 8.93 -5.03 -11.94
CA GLU A 158 8.39 -5.68 -10.75
C GLU A 158 6.91 -5.41 -10.58
N ILE A 159 6.48 -4.17 -10.83
CA ILE A 159 5.06 -3.78 -10.80
C ILE A 159 4.29 -4.60 -11.83
N ALA A 160 4.76 -4.65 -13.09
CA ALA A 160 4.15 -5.46 -14.15
C ALA A 160 4.00 -6.93 -13.78
N ALA A 161 5.03 -7.53 -13.19
CA ALA A 161 5.00 -8.92 -12.73
C ALA A 161 4.04 -9.14 -11.54
N LEU A 162 3.81 -8.11 -10.73
CA LEU A 162 2.96 -8.16 -9.54
C LEU A 162 1.50 -7.84 -9.86
N THR A 163 1.24 -7.01 -10.88
CA THR A 163 -0.10 -6.66 -11.36
C THR A 163 -0.57 -7.51 -12.54
N GLU A 164 0.24 -8.47 -13.00
CA GLU A 164 -0.03 -9.35 -14.15
C GLU A 164 -0.33 -8.57 -15.44
N THR A 165 0.41 -7.49 -15.69
CA THR A 165 0.24 -6.64 -16.87
C THR A 165 1.56 -6.42 -17.62
N ASN A 166 1.50 -5.86 -18.83
CA ASN A 166 2.70 -5.49 -19.58
C ASN A 166 3.39 -4.26 -18.93
N ILE A 167 4.73 -4.22 -19.00
CA ILE A 167 5.53 -3.08 -18.54
C ILE A 167 5.08 -1.74 -19.15
N ASN A 168 4.72 -1.73 -20.44
CA ASN A 168 4.21 -0.54 -21.13
C ASN A 168 2.85 -0.10 -20.59
N THR A 169 2.01 -1.04 -20.16
CA THR A 169 0.74 -0.74 -19.48
C THR A 169 1.00 -0.04 -18.16
N CYS A 170 1.98 -0.51 -17.37
CA CYS A 170 2.37 0.15 -16.12
C CYS A 170 2.92 1.56 -16.36
N ILE A 171 3.77 1.75 -17.36
CA ILE A 171 4.30 3.07 -17.73
C ILE A 171 3.16 4.02 -18.13
N GLY A 172 2.22 3.54 -18.96
CA GLY A 172 1.04 4.30 -19.35
C GLY A 172 0.17 4.69 -18.16
N ARG A 173 -0.13 3.74 -17.26
CA ARG A 173 -0.90 3.99 -16.03
C ARG A 173 -0.22 5.03 -15.13
N MET A 174 1.10 4.94 -14.96
CA MET A 174 1.88 5.94 -14.22
C MET A 174 1.81 7.32 -14.88
N HIS A 175 1.98 7.39 -16.20
CA HIS A 175 1.88 8.65 -16.94
C HIS A 175 0.52 9.33 -16.73
N TYR A 176 -0.58 8.58 -16.88
CA TYR A 176 -1.92 9.11 -16.67
C TYR A 176 -2.20 9.47 -15.20
N ALA A 177 -1.68 8.71 -14.23
CA ALA A 177 -1.76 9.05 -12.81
C ALA A 177 -1.18 10.45 -12.55
N ILE A 178 0.06 10.69 -13.02
CA ILE A 178 0.76 11.97 -12.85
C ILE A 178 0.03 13.10 -13.59
N LEU A 179 -0.46 12.84 -14.81
CA LEU A 179 -1.20 13.84 -15.57
C LEU A 179 -2.49 14.26 -14.87
N ASN A 180 -3.24 13.32 -14.31
CA ASN A 180 -4.49 13.57 -13.61
C ASN A 180 -4.26 14.31 -12.29
N LEU A 181 -3.22 13.96 -11.53
CA LEU A 181 -2.83 14.69 -10.32
C LEU A 181 -2.42 16.13 -10.64
N ARG A 182 -1.63 16.35 -11.70
CA ARG A 182 -1.24 17.71 -12.14
C ARG A 182 -2.46 18.56 -12.51
N LYS A 183 -3.44 17.99 -13.22
CA LYS A 183 -4.69 18.69 -13.54
C LYS A 183 -5.47 19.10 -12.29
N LYS A 184 -5.54 18.23 -11.28
CA LYS A 184 -6.18 18.54 -9.98
C LYS A 184 -5.44 19.66 -9.25
N MET A 185 -4.11 19.58 -9.19
CA MET A 185 -3.26 20.60 -8.57
C MET A 185 -3.44 21.98 -9.20
N GLN A 186 -3.45 22.07 -10.54
CA GLN A 186 -3.67 23.34 -11.25
C GLN A 186 -5.04 23.94 -10.97
N LYS A 187 -6.10 23.12 -10.94
CA LYS A 187 -7.46 23.57 -10.61
C LYS A 187 -7.57 24.08 -9.16
N SER A 188 -6.85 23.44 -8.23
CA SER A 188 -6.81 23.87 -6.83
C SER A 188 -6.15 25.24 -6.68
N VAL A 189 -4.96 25.41 -7.29
CA VAL A 189 -4.23 26.69 -7.27
C VAL A 189 -5.03 27.81 -7.93
N ALA A 190 -5.80 27.51 -8.98
CA ALA A 190 -6.66 28.49 -9.65
C ALA A 190 -7.90 28.91 -8.83
N LYS A 191 -8.33 28.13 -7.83
CA LYS A 191 -9.46 28.48 -6.94
C LYS A 191 -9.04 29.35 -5.74
N VAL A 192 -7.75 29.43 -5.45
CA VAL A 192 -7.20 30.19 -4.32
C VAL A 192 -6.79 31.61 -4.75
N LYS A 193 -6.78 31.88 -6.06
CA LYS A 193 -6.61 33.23 -6.64
C LYS A 193 -7.95 33.85 -6.97
#